data_AF-A0AAN6EAE7-F1
#
_entry.id   AF-A0AAN6EAE7-F1
#
_cell.length_a   1.000
_cell.length_b   1.000
_cell.length_c   1.000
_cell.angle_alpha   90.00
_cell.angle_beta   90.00
_cell.angle_gamma   90.00
#
_symmetry.space_group_name_H-M   'P 1'
#
loop_
_entity.id
_entity.type
_entity.pdbx_description
1 polymer ?
#
loop_
_entity_poly.entity_id
_entity_poly.type
_entity_poly.pdbx_seq_one_letter_code
_entity_poly.pdbx_strand_id
1 'polypeptide(L)'
;MDTDMFDTVPDGLVYNLTGTVEYASGAPVKHMETEWNEFADFNLIPVDKQPALGADVSLSLEIEFGQFTDARNHGSFNNITYEKPSLPSLLTALSADDPFDPLVYGRQTNAWVVPYMKDVEIVISNKDSGHHPIHAHHGQYQLVARGQVPYDPEQKIQLPESPMRRDTFIIPSGEYAVLRFRSSTATLAFLHCHIVTLHEYTGLAMLLVVAPDVMRETTHVPQVVYDQCEQQGIAISGAAREQSGPDLYPTGWTRKAKGALAGCIIAALVGFSAILWYGWKSNYRPVRTSAEL
;
A
#
# COMPACT_ATOMS: atom_id res chain seq x y z
N MET A 1 -13.12 19.62 -5.36
CA MET A 1 -12.66 18.50 -4.52
C MET A 1 -13.19 17.25 -5.16
N ASP A 2 -12.40 16.18 -5.21
CA ASP A 2 -12.88 14.88 -5.65
C ASP A 2 -13.67 14.22 -4.51
N THR A 3 -14.98 14.00 -4.73
CA THR A 3 -15.89 13.44 -3.73
C THR A 3 -15.83 11.93 -3.65
N ASP A 4 -15.32 11.25 -4.69
CA ASP A 4 -15.31 9.78 -4.78
C ASP A 4 -14.28 9.17 -3.82
N MET A 5 -13.37 10.01 -3.30
CA MET A 5 -12.36 9.65 -2.32
C MET A 5 -12.83 9.70 -0.86
N PHE A 6 -14.08 10.09 -0.61
CA PHE A 6 -14.64 10.20 0.73
C PHE A 6 -15.73 9.15 0.98
N ASP A 7 -15.65 8.43 2.11
CA ASP A 7 -16.67 7.46 2.50
C ASP A 7 -18.08 8.06 2.59
N THR A 8 -18.15 9.31 3.07
CA THR A 8 -19.39 10.09 3.16
C THR A 8 -19.09 11.57 2.96
N VAL A 9 -19.98 12.25 2.22
CA VAL A 9 -19.93 13.71 2.03
C VAL A 9 -21.02 14.35 2.88
N PRO A 10 -20.69 15.15 3.91
CA PRO A 10 -21.69 15.80 4.74
C PRO A 10 -22.52 16.83 3.96
N ASP A 11 -23.83 16.89 4.22
CA ASP A 11 -24.78 17.75 3.49
C ASP A 11 -24.45 19.26 3.52
N GLY A 12 -23.66 19.72 4.50
CA GLY A 12 -23.25 21.12 4.65
C GLY A 12 -21.87 21.46 4.08
N LEU A 13 -21.16 20.49 3.47
CA LEU A 13 -19.80 20.70 3.00
C LEU A 13 -19.79 21.43 1.65
N VAL A 14 -19.22 22.64 1.63
CA VAL A 14 -18.94 23.37 0.38
C VAL A 14 -17.60 22.89 -0.17
N TYR A 15 -17.64 22.10 -1.25
CA TYR A 15 -16.47 21.43 -1.81
C TYR A 15 -15.96 22.06 -3.13
N ASN A 16 -16.66 23.07 -3.63
CA ASN A 16 -16.24 23.92 -4.74
C ASN A 16 -15.77 25.28 -4.18
N LEU A 17 -14.54 25.66 -4.50
CA LEU A 17 -13.97 26.94 -4.10
C LEU A 17 -13.79 27.82 -5.33
N THR A 18 -14.34 29.03 -5.28
CA THR A 18 -14.19 30.01 -6.36
C THR A 18 -13.04 30.96 -6.02
N GLY A 19 -11.96 30.91 -6.80
CA GLY A 19 -10.89 31.90 -6.75
C GLY A 19 -11.21 33.11 -7.65
N THR A 20 -10.78 34.31 -7.25
CA THR A 20 -10.90 35.52 -8.07
C THR A 20 -9.57 35.83 -8.75
N VAL A 21 -9.57 36.01 -10.06
CA VAL A 21 -8.41 36.49 -10.83
C VAL A 21 -8.65 37.96 -11.19
N GLU A 22 -7.92 38.85 -10.53
CA GLU A 22 -8.05 40.31 -10.71
C GLU A 22 -6.97 40.84 -11.65
N TYR A 23 -7.39 41.43 -12.78
CA TYR A 23 -6.48 42.08 -13.73
C TYR A 23 -6.35 43.59 -13.47
N ALA A 24 -7.37 44.20 -12.86
CA ALA A 24 -7.40 45.63 -12.52
C ALA A 24 -8.30 45.86 -11.31
N SER A 25 -7.88 46.77 -10.43
CA SER A 25 -8.63 47.08 -9.21
C SER A 25 -10.00 47.67 -9.50
N GLY A 26 -11.05 47.06 -8.94
CA GLY A 26 -12.44 47.52 -9.10
C GLY A 26 -13.09 47.13 -10.42
N ALA A 27 -12.48 46.24 -11.21
CA ALA A 27 -13.11 45.68 -12.39
C ALA A 27 -14.33 44.80 -12.03
N PRO A 28 -15.37 44.74 -12.87
CA PRO A 28 -16.53 43.88 -12.63
C PRO A 28 -16.12 42.41 -12.65
N VAL A 29 -16.53 41.66 -11.63
CA VAL A 29 -16.26 40.22 -11.50
C VAL A 29 -17.17 39.46 -12.46
N LYS A 30 -16.56 38.70 -13.39
CA LYS A 30 -17.28 37.72 -14.19
C LYS A 30 -17.26 36.38 -13.48
N HIS A 31 -18.43 35.88 -13.12
CA HIS A 31 -18.56 34.51 -12.63
C HIS A 31 -18.41 33.53 -13.79
N MET A 32 -17.53 32.55 -13.62
CA MET A 32 -17.34 31.47 -14.58
C MET A 32 -17.36 30.17 -13.79
N GLU A 33 -18.37 29.34 -14.05
CA GLU A 33 -18.39 27.96 -13.59
C GLU A 33 -17.70 27.13 -14.66
N THR A 34 -16.60 26.49 -14.28
CA THR A 34 -15.90 25.53 -15.14
C THR A 34 -16.35 24.13 -14.74
N GLU A 35 -16.85 23.36 -15.69
CA GLU A 35 -16.98 21.92 -15.49
C GLU A 35 -15.60 21.29 -15.34
N TRP A 36 -15.46 20.40 -14.35
CA TRP A 36 -14.22 19.69 -14.09
C TRP A 36 -14.02 18.64 -15.18
N ASN A 37 -13.07 18.87 -16.08
CA ASN A 37 -12.65 17.88 -17.07
C ASN A 37 -11.23 17.46 -16.74
N GLU A 38 -11.05 16.20 -16.34
CA GLU A 38 -9.74 15.67 -16.02
C GLU A 38 -8.92 15.49 -17.29
N PHE A 39 -7.76 16.15 -17.31
CA PHE A 39 -6.80 15.96 -18.37
C PHE A 39 -6.04 14.65 -18.13
N ALA A 40 -6.08 13.74 -19.10
CA ALA A 40 -5.32 12.50 -19.07
C ALA A 40 -3.81 12.79 -19.14
N ASP A 41 -3.17 12.84 -17.99
CA ASP A 41 -1.73 13.09 -17.81
C ASP A 41 -0.85 12.08 -18.57
N PHE A 42 -1.34 10.87 -18.80
CA PHE A 42 -0.69 9.85 -19.64
C PHE A 42 -0.32 10.35 -21.04
N ASN A 43 -1.10 11.28 -21.61
CA ASN A 43 -0.89 11.79 -22.97
C ASN A 43 0.14 12.94 -23.04
N LEU A 44 0.73 13.36 -21.91
CA LEU A 44 1.76 14.39 -21.93
C LEU A 44 3.07 13.86 -22.51
N ILE A 45 3.66 14.65 -23.40
CA ILE A 45 4.95 14.34 -24.01
C ILE A 45 6.02 15.22 -23.35
N PRO A 46 7.04 14.63 -22.70
CA PRO A 46 8.16 15.40 -22.16
C PRO A 46 8.91 16.17 -23.24
N VAL A 47 9.45 17.34 -22.90
CA VAL A 47 10.16 18.22 -23.84
C VAL A 47 11.42 17.57 -24.42
N ASP A 48 12.14 16.80 -23.61
CA ASP A 48 13.37 16.10 -23.97
C ASP A 48 13.14 14.77 -24.70
N LYS A 49 11.88 14.30 -24.79
CA LYS A 49 11.46 13.15 -25.59
C LYS A 49 12.32 11.90 -25.39
N GLN A 50 12.66 11.59 -24.15
CA GLN A 50 13.40 10.39 -23.84
C GLN A 50 12.60 9.15 -24.27
N PRO A 51 13.21 8.17 -24.96
CA PRO A 51 12.52 6.95 -25.34
C PRO A 51 12.15 6.11 -24.11
N ALA A 52 11.15 5.24 -24.28
CA ALA A 52 10.79 4.26 -23.27
C ALA A 52 12.00 3.36 -22.91
N LEU A 53 12.28 3.25 -21.61
CA LEU A 53 13.34 2.39 -21.08
C LEU A 53 12.97 0.90 -21.22
N GLY A 54 13.98 0.03 -21.14
CA GLY A 54 13.79 -1.42 -21.07
C GLY A 54 13.17 -1.88 -19.74
N ALA A 55 13.15 -3.19 -19.53
CA ALA A 55 12.70 -3.82 -18.28
C ALA A 55 13.61 -5.01 -17.97
N ASP A 56 14.81 -4.74 -17.46
CA ASP A 56 15.78 -5.77 -17.05
C ASP A 56 15.32 -6.47 -15.76
N VAL A 57 14.71 -5.70 -14.85
CA VAL A 57 14.22 -6.18 -13.56
C VAL A 57 12.81 -5.64 -13.37
N SER A 58 11.87 -6.51 -13.03
CA SER A 58 10.48 -6.14 -12.75
C SER A 58 10.09 -6.44 -11.31
N LEU A 59 9.25 -5.57 -10.74
CA LEU A 59 8.60 -5.75 -9.46
C LEU A 59 7.11 -5.51 -9.63
N SER A 60 6.30 -6.49 -9.24
CA SER A 60 4.85 -6.34 -9.15
C SER A 60 4.45 -6.02 -7.72
N LEU A 61 3.67 -4.96 -7.57
CA LEU A 61 3.12 -4.46 -6.34
C LEU A 61 1.60 -4.46 -6.43
N GLU A 62 0.97 -5.00 -5.42
CA GLU A 62 -0.48 -5.00 -5.27
C GLU A 62 -0.85 -4.13 -4.08
N ILE A 63 -1.69 -3.12 -4.31
CA ILE A 63 -2.26 -2.29 -3.25
C ILE A 63 -3.46 -3.05 -2.67
N GLU A 64 -3.42 -3.29 -1.37
CA GLU A 64 -4.50 -3.92 -0.62
C GLU A 64 -4.64 -3.29 0.76
N PHE A 65 -5.89 -3.11 1.18
CA PHE A 65 -6.26 -2.74 2.55
C PHE A 65 -6.91 -3.93 3.23
N GLY A 66 -6.44 -4.26 4.43
CA GLY A 66 -6.92 -5.41 5.16
C GLY A 66 -6.76 -5.27 6.66
N GLN A 67 -7.44 -6.14 7.41
CA GLN A 67 -7.22 -6.22 8.85
C GLN A 67 -5.94 -7.02 9.13
N PHE A 68 -5.08 -6.50 10.02
CA PHE A 68 -3.84 -7.16 10.42
C PHE A 68 -3.96 -7.72 11.85
N THR A 69 -2.90 -8.40 12.32
CA THR A 69 -2.87 -9.09 13.63
C THR A 69 -3.10 -8.18 14.84
N ASP A 70 -3.00 -6.87 14.69
CA ASP A 70 -3.30 -5.86 15.71
C ASP A 70 -4.77 -5.42 15.72
N ALA A 71 -5.60 -6.06 14.89
CA ALA A 71 -7.02 -5.79 14.66
C ALA A 71 -7.33 -4.43 14.02
N ARG A 72 -6.33 -3.74 13.46
CA ARG A 72 -6.51 -2.48 12.72
C ARG A 72 -6.48 -2.73 11.21
N ASN A 73 -7.05 -1.79 10.46
CA ASN A 73 -6.96 -1.78 9.00
C ASN A 73 -5.64 -1.11 8.59
N HIS A 74 -4.85 -1.80 7.78
CA HIS A 74 -3.58 -1.32 7.27
C HIS A 74 -3.58 -1.36 5.75
N GLY A 75 -2.98 -0.33 5.15
CA GLY A 75 -2.57 -0.38 3.76
C GLY A 75 -1.29 -1.20 3.63
N SER A 76 -1.17 -1.92 2.52
CA SER A 76 -0.03 -2.79 2.27
C SER A 76 0.30 -2.90 0.80
N PHE A 77 1.57 -3.18 0.53
CA PHE A 77 2.02 -3.67 -0.77
C PHE A 77 2.31 -5.17 -0.64
N ASN A 78 1.67 -5.99 -1.46
CA ASN A 78 1.86 -7.45 -1.45
C ASN A 78 1.62 -8.09 -0.06
N ASN A 79 0.60 -7.63 0.68
CA ASN A 79 0.28 -8.07 2.04
C ASN A 79 1.35 -7.78 3.11
N ILE A 80 2.30 -6.89 2.82
CA ILE A 80 3.29 -6.38 3.78
C ILE A 80 2.97 -4.91 4.06
N THR A 81 2.64 -4.61 5.31
CA THR A 81 2.44 -3.24 5.77
C THR A 81 3.77 -2.66 6.25
N TYR A 82 4.01 -1.40 5.89
CA TYR A 82 5.24 -0.71 6.22
C TYR A 82 5.32 -0.35 7.69
N GLU A 83 6.38 -0.81 8.35
CA GLU A 83 6.77 -0.35 9.68
C GLU A 83 8.16 0.27 9.63
N LYS A 84 8.34 1.37 10.37
CA LYS A 84 9.63 2.06 10.41
C LYS A 84 10.70 1.13 11.01
N PRO A 85 11.86 0.95 10.36
CA PRO A 85 12.91 0.09 10.90
C PRO A 85 13.51 0.69 12.18
N SER A 86 14.10 -0.18 13.00
CA SER A 86 14.82 0.23 14.22
C SER A 86 16.09 1.03 13.94
N LEU A 87 16.67 0.83 12.76
CA LEU A 87 17.87 1.49 12.27
C LEU A 87 17.52 2.20 10.96
N PRO A 88 17.92 3.48 10.76
CA PRO A 88 17.71 4.16 9.51
C PRO A 88 18.29 3.36 8.35
N SER A 89 17.47 3.09 7.33
CA SER A 89 17.86 2.22 6.21
C SER A 89 19.13 2.68 5.49
N LEU A 90 19.43 3.99 5.52
CA LEU A 90 20.67 4.54 4.99
C LEU A 90 21.90 4.02 5.74
N LEU A 91 21.84 4.07 7.06
CA LEU A 91 22.93 3.56 7.89
C LEU A 91 23.05 2.03 7.74
N THR A 92 21.93 1.32 7.60
CA THR A 92 21.91 -0.11 7.28
C THR A 92 22.63 -0.39 5.96
N ALA A 93 22.28 0.31 4.87
CA ALA A 93 22.91 0.11 3.56
C ALA A 93 24.43 0.30 3.61
N LEU A 94 24.89 1.27 4.39
CA LEU A 94 26.31 1.61 4.53
C LEU A 94 27.10 0.67 5.45
N SER A 95 26.45 -0.03 6.38
CA SER A 95 27.14 -0.77 7.47
C SER A 95 26.79 -2.25 7.61
N ALA A 96 25.73 -2.74 6.96
CA ALA A 96 25.38 -4.16 6.98
C ALA A 96 26.46 -5.04 6.31
N ASP A 97 26.53 -6.33 6.65
CA ASP A 97 27.50 -7.22 6.00
C ASP A 97 27.19 -7.40 4.50
N ASP A 98 25.93 -7.73 4.19
CA ASP A 98 25.39 -7.81 2.83
C ASP A 98 24.24 -6.82 2.64
N PRO A 99 24.43 -5.70 1.93
CA PRO A 99 23.37 -4.72 1.71
C PRO A 99 22.44 -5.11 0.56
N PHE A 100 22.72 -6.20 -0.16
CA PHE A 100 21.86 -6.72 -1.21
C PHE A 100 20.76 -7.64 -0.67
N ASP A 101 20.92 -8.17 0.54
CA ASP A 101 19.86 -8.90 1.23
C ASP A 101 18.77 -7.93 1.72
N PRO A 102 17.53 -8.01 1.19
CA PRO A 102 16.45 -7.12 1.63
C PRO A 102 16.10 -7.26 3.11
N LEU A 103 16.37 -8.42 3.73
CA LEU A 103 16.01 -8.69 5.12
C LEU A 103 16.81 -7.84 6.11
N VAL A 104 18.00 -7.38 5.74
CA VAL A 104 18.83 -6.52 6.62
C VAL A 104 18.17 -5.16 6.85
N TYR A 105 17.28 -4.71 5.97
CA TYR A 105 16.51 -3.48 6.13
C TYR A 105 15.25 -3.68 6.99
N GLY A 106 14.92 -4.92 7.32
CA GLY A 106 13.74 -5.32 8.09
C GLY A 106 12.61 -5.78 7.17
N ARG A 107 12.06 -6.97 7.46
CA ARG A 107 10.99 -7.62 6.68
C ARG A 107 9.79 -6.70 6.43
N GLN A 108 9.40 -5.89 7.41
CA GLN A 108 8.24 -5.01 7.36
C GLN A 108 8.51 -3.71 6.58
N THR A 109 9.75 -3.43 6.17
CA THR A 109 10.01 -2.29 5.27
C THR A 109 9.64 -2.59 3.82
N ASN A 110 9.28 -3.84 3.51
CA ASN A 110 9.08 -4.36 2.16
C ASN A 110 10.22 -3.91 1.21
N ALA A 111 11.46 -4.04 1.69
CA ALA A 111 12.61 -3.54 0.96
C ALA A 111 12.79 -4.31 -0.35
N TRP A 112 13.07 -3.58 -1.43
CA TRP A 112 13.47 -4.16 -2.70
C TRP A 112 14.80 -3.56 -3.14
N VAL A 113 15.79 -4.42 -3.36
CA VAL A 113 17.14 -4.01 -3.72
C VAL A 113 17.37 -4.17 -5.22
N VAL A 114 17.80 -3.10 -5.86
CA VAL A 114 18.02 -3.01 -7.31
C VAL A 114 19.51 -2.75 -7.58
N PRO A 115 20.16 -3.53 -8.47
CA PRO A 115 21.55 -3.29 -8.87
C PRO A 115 21.75 -1.98 -9.65
N TYR A 116 22.98 -1.50 -9.68
CA TYR A 116 23.36 -0.32 -10.47
C TYR A 116 23.17 -0.52 -11.98
N MET A 117 22.72 0.52 -12.68
CA MET A 117 22.61 0.58 -14.15
C MET A 117 21.72 -0.50 -14.77
N LYS A 118 20.55 -0.72 -14.18
CA LYS A 118 19.48 -1.57 -14.69
C LYS A 118 18.27 -0.74 -15.08
N ASP A 119 17.57 -1.17 -16.12
CA ASP A 119 16.26 -0.64 -16.43
C ASP A 119 15.22 -1.39 -15.60
N VAL A 120 14.54 -0.66 -14.72
CA VAL A 120 13.66 -1.20 -13.69
C VAL A 120 12.22 -0.93 -14.08
N GLU A 121 11.38 -1.95 -13.96
CA GLU A 121 9.94 -1.85 -14.13
C GLU A 121 9.24 -2.11 -12.80
N ILE A 122 8.34 -1.20 -12.43
CA ILE A 122 7.46 -1.36 -11.27
C ILE A 122 6.02 -1.38 -11.80
N VAL A 123 5.36 -2.51 -11.65
CA VAL A 123 3.94 -2.68 -11.96
C VAL A 123 3.17 -2.51 -10.67
N ILE A 124 2.29 -1.53 -10.60
CA ILE A 124 1.47 -1.28 -9.41
C ILE A 124 0.02 -1.53 -9.80
N SER A 125 -0.60 -2.54 -9.19
CA SER A 125 -2.00 -2.92 -9.40
C SER A 125 -2.83 -2.48 -8.20
N ASN A 126 -3.89 -1.71 -8.46
CA ASN A 126 -4.82 -1.31 -7.42
C ASN A 126 -5.99 -2.29 -7.32
N LYS A 127 -6.07 -3.03 -6.22
CA LYS A 127 -7.20 -3.90 -5.90
C LYS A 127 -8.21 -3.25 -4.95
N ASP A 128 -7.88 -2.08 -4.42
CA ASP A 128 -8.78 -1.30 -3.57
C ASP A 128 -9.81 -0.53 -4.39
N SER A 129 -10.91 -0.15 -3.72
CA SER A 129 -11.99 0.62 -4.32
C SER A 129 -11.68 2.11 -4.52
N GLY A 130 -10.65 2.66 -3.86
CA GLY A 130 -10.28 4.07 -3.94
C GLY A 130 -9.19 4.38 -4.98
N HIS A 131 -8.97 5.66 -5.26
CA HIS A 131 -7.82 6.12 -6.05
C HIS A 131 -6.60 6.32 -5.13
N HIS A 132 -5.42 5.95 -5.60
CA HIS A 132 -4.19 6.08 -4.82
C HIS A 132 -3.13 6.89 -5.56
N PRO A 133 -2.76 8.10 -5.09
CA PRO A 133 -1.60 8.82 -5.59
C PRO A 133 -0.35 8.16 -5.01
N ILE A 134 0.41 7.43 -5.83
CA ILE A 134 1.68 6.82 -5.44
C ILE A 134 2.82 7.78 -5.79
N HIS A 135 3.59 8.16 -4.78
CA HIS A 135 4.77 9.00 -4.90
C HIS A 135 6.04 8.18 -4.63
N ALA A 136 7.12 8.48 -5.36
CA ALA A 136 8.39 7.79 -5.19
C ALA A 136 9.59 8.75 -5.22
N HIS A 137 10.47 8.64 -4.22
CA HIS A 137 11.52 9.62 -3.92
C HIS A 137 12.77 9.53 -4.84
N HIS A 138 12.92 8.49 -5.67
CA HIS A 138 14.09 8.32 -6.55
C HIS A 138 14.21 9.42 -7.62
N GLY A 139 13.11 10.13 -7.89
CA GLY A 139 13.02 11.18 -8.90
C GLY A 139 11.85 10.94 -9.84
N GLN A 140 12.11 10.97 -11.14
CA GLN A 140 11.07 10.85 -12.17
C GLN A 140 11.02 9.43 -12.75
N TYR A 141 9.81 8.92 -12.88
CA TYR A 141 9.51 7.61 -13.47
C TYR A 141 8.78 7.82 -14.79
N GLN A 142 9.04 6.95 -15.76
CA GLN A 142 8.31 6.87 -17.02
C GLN A 142 7.03 6.08 -16.81
N LEU A 143 5.88 6.69 -17.06
CA LEU A 143 4.60 5.98 -17.13
C LEU A 143 4.46 5.38 -18.53
N VAL A 144 4.65 4.07 -18.64
CA VAL A 144 4.64 3.37 -19.93
C VAL A 144 3.30 2.74 -20.26
N ALA A 145 2.50 2.41 -19.25
CA ALA A 145 1.17 1.83 -19.45
C ALA A 145 0.23 2.16 -18.30
N ARG A 146 -1.06 2.23 -18.62
CA ARG A 146 -2.18 2.10 -17.69
C ARG A 146 -3.20 1.13 -18.28
N GLY A 147 -3.88 0.38 -17.44
CA GLY A 147 -4.93 -0.55 -17.87
C GLY A 147 -5.73 -1.07 -16.69
N GLN A 148 -6.72 -1.92 -16.96
CA GLN A 148 -7.56 -2.52 -15.92
C GLN A 148 -6.91 -3.77 -15.33
N VAL A 149 -7.07 -4.00 -14.03
CA VAL A 149 -6.63 -5.24 -13.38
C VAL A 149 -7.50 -6.43 -13.83
N PRO A 150 -6.97 -7.66 -13.91
CA PRO A 150 -5.60 -8.06 -13.57
C PRO A 150 -4.58 -7.68 -14.64
N TYR A 151 -3.37 -7.33 -14.21
CA TYR A 151 -2.23 -7.16 -15.09
C TYR A 151 -1.77 -8.52 -15.63
N ASP A 152 -1.67 -8.66 -16.95
CA ASP A 152 -1.08 -9.83 -17.61
C ASP A 152 0.36 -9.52 -18.05
N PRO A 153 1.39 -10.15 -17.43
CA PRO A 153 2.79 -9.92 -17.80
C PRO A 153 3.16 -10.46 -19.19
N GLU A 154 2.38 -11.38 -19.76
CA GLU A 154 2.61 -11.93 -21.10
C GLU A 154 2.02 -11.04 -22.20
N GLN A 155 1.08 -10.16 -21.83
CA GLN A 155 0.49 -9.22 -22.76
C GLN A 155 1.54 -8.18 -23.19
N LYS A 156 1.81 -8.13 -24.50
CA LYS A 156 2.71 -7.11 -25.06
C LYS A 156 2.09 -5.72 -24.89
N ILE A 157 2.65 -4.96 -23.96
CA ILE A 157 2.37 -3.54 -23.79
C ILE A 157 2.93 -2.77 -25.00
N GLN A 158 2.08 -1.96 -25.64
CA GLN A 158 2.55 -1.01 -26.63
C GLN A 158 3.21 0.17 -25.90
N LEU A 159 4.53 0.26 -26.00
CA LEU A 159 5.28 1.33 -25.36
C LEU A 159 5.10 2.64 -26.15
N PRO A 160 4.76 3.75 -25.49
CA PRO A 160 4.77 5.06 -26.13
C PRO A 160 6.20 5.42 -26.55
N GLU A 161 6.36 6.11 -27.68
CA GLU A 161 7.69 6.55 -28.17
C GLU A 161 8.40 7.47 -27.16
N SER A 162 7.64 8.27 -26.41
CA SER A 162 8.14 9.15 -25.35
C SER A 162 7.14 9.15 -24.20
N PRO A 163 7.28 8.22 -23.23
CA PRO A 163 6.36 8.16 -22.09
C PRO A 163 6.42 9.43 -21.25
N MET A 164 5.28 9.80 -20.68
CA MET A 164 5.20 10.87 -19.68
C MET A 164 6.08 10.53 -18.46
N ARG A 165 6.71 11.56 -17.87
CA ARG A 165 7.53 11.41 -16.67
C ARG A 165 7.10 12.32 -15.53
N ARG A 166 6.98 11.75 -14.32
CA ARG A 166 6.72 12.48 -13.07
C ARG A 166 7.13 11.62 -11.85
N ASP A 167 6.99 12.16 -10.66
CA ASP A 167 7.29 11.49 -9.39
C ASP A 167 6.06 10.86 -8.70
N THR A 168 4.86 11.35 -9.04
CA THR A 168 3.61 10.99 -8.38
C THR A 168 2.55 10.61 -9.41
N PHE A 169 1.95 9.43 -9.27
CA PHE A 169 0.98 8.89 -10.21
C PHE A 169 -0.29 8.50 -9.48
N ILE A 170 -1.45 8.97 -9.96
CA ILE A 170 -2.73 8.48 -9.49
C ILE A 170 -2.99 7.14 -10.17
N ILE A 171 -3.25 6.11 -9.37
CA ILE A 171 -3.68 4.80 -9.83
C ILE A 171 -5.16 4.66 -9.45
N PRO A 172 -6.07 4.71 -10.44
CA PRO A 172 -7.48 4.55 -10.17
C PRO A 172 -7.86 3.18 -9.60
N SER A 173 -9.05 3.12 -9.02
CA SER A 173 -9.67 1.87 -8.56
C SER A 173 -9.77 0.85 -9.69
N GLY A 174 -9.32 -0.38 -9.44
CA GLY A 174 -9.35 -1.46 -10.43
C GLY A 174 -8.43 -1.26 -11.64
N GLU A 175 -7.46 -0.36 -11.56
CA GLU A 175 -6.46 -0.13 -12.60
C GLU A 175 -5.03 -0.51 -12.14
N TYR A 176 -4.16 -0.72 -13.12
CA TYR A 176 -2.72 -0.85 -12.90
C TYR A 176 -1.97 0.27 -13.63
N ALA A 177 -0.80 0.62 -13.11
CA ALA A 177 0.16 1.49 -13.76
C ALA A 177 1.50 0.78 -13.87
N VAL A 178 2.16 0.92 -15.02
CA VAL A 178 3.51 0.41 -15.24
C VAL A 178 4.47 1.59 -15.30
N LEU A 179 5.39 1.61 -14.34
CA LEU A 179 6.40 2.65 -14.17
C LEU A 179 7.76 2.09 -14.53
N ARG A 180 8.58 2.88 -15.23
CA ARG A 180 9.96 2.51 -15.54
C ARG A 180 10.95 3.59 -15.14
N PHE A 181 12.09 3.19 -14.63
CA PHE A 181 13.20 4.10 -14.35
C PHE A 181 14.54 3.36 -14.50
N ARG A 182 15.63 4.11 -14.65
CA ARG A 182 16.98 3.54 -14.67
C ARG A 182 17.64 3.73 -13.32
N SER A 183 18.22 2.68 -12.75
CA SER A 183 18.96 2.72 -11.49
C SER A 183 20.36 3.34 -11.63
N SER A 184 20.45 4.56 -12.18
CA SER A 184 21.71 5.29 -12.38
C SER A 184 22.13 6.13 -11.17
N THR A 185 21.24 6.34 -10.19
CA THR A 185 21.53 7.14 -9.00
C THR A 185 21.45 6.24 -7.77
N ALA A 186 22.59 6.04 -7.09
CA ALA A 186 22.61 5.27 -5.85
C ALA A 186 21.88 6.03 -4.75
N THR A 187 20.74 5.51 -4.29
CA THR A 187 19.94 6.14 -3.23
C THR A 187 18.95 5.15 -2.63
N LEU A 188 18.40 5.52 -1.47
CA LEU A 188 17.19 4.92 -0.92
C LEU A 188 16.00 5.78 -1.33
N ALA A 189 14.99 5.16 -1.89
CA ALA A 189 13.77 5.82 -2.29
C ALA A 189 12.59 5.24 -1.53
N PHE A 190 11.78 6.12 -0.94
CA PHE A 190 10.53 5.75 -0.33
C PHE A 190 9.44 5.77 -1.40
N LEU A 191 8.73 4.66 -1.59
CA LEU A 191 7.59 4.56 -2.49
C LEU A 191 6.35 4.37 -1.62
N HIS A 192 5.44 5.33 -1.66
CA HIS A 192 4.29 5.37 -0.74
C HIS A 192 3.08 6.03 -1.36
N CYS A 193 1.90 5.78 -0.78
CA CYS A 193 0.72 6.57 -1.10
C CYS A 193 0.85 7.96 -0.45
N HIS A 194 0.66 9.02 -1.23
CA HIS A 194 0.78 10.40 -0.76
C HIS A 194 -0.49 10.91 -0.06
N ILE A 195 -1.45 10.02 0.23
CA ILE A 195 -2.52 10.28 1.21
C ILE A 195 -1.92 10.00 2.59
N VAL A 196 -1.10 10.96 3.03
CA VAL A 196 -0.19 10.84 4.19
C VAL A 196 -0.94 10.49 5.47
N THR A 197 -2.10 11.10 5.69
CA THR A 197 -2.82 11.03 6.98
C THR A 197 -3.46 9.68 7.26
N LEU A 198 -3.82 8.90 6.22
CA LEU A 198 -4.52 7.65 6.40
C LEU A 198 -3.80 6.48 5.74
N HIS A 199 -3.34 6.61 4.50
CA HIS A 199 -2.82 5.45 3.76
C HIS A 199 -1.33 5.23 4.04
N GLU A 200 -0.51 6.29 4.02
CA GLU A 200 0.91 6.17 4.38
C GLU A 200 1.08 5.78 5.85
N TYR A 201 0.38 6.48 6.75
CA TYR A 201 0.49 6.23 8.19
C TYR A 201 -0.01 4.84 8.61
N THR A 202 -0.94 4.24 7.83
CA THR A 202 -1.36 2.85 8.04
C THR A 202 -0.50 1.84 7.28
N GLY A 203 0.59 2.28 6.66
CA GLY A 203 1.65 1.41 6.15
C GLY A 203 1.63 1.11 4.65
N LEU A 204 0.89 1.88 3.84
CA LEU A 204 0.95 1.77 2.37
C LEU A 204 2.23 2.42 1.81
N ALA A 205 3.35 1.77 2.10
CA ALA A 205 4.67 2.19 1.67
C ALA A 205 5.63 1.00 1.51
N MET A 206 6.75 1.25 0.85
CA MET A 206 7.86 0.31 0.74
C MET A 206 9.18 1.06 0.58
N LEU A 207 10.27 0.34 0.82
CA LEU A 207 11.62 0.86 0.64
C LEU A 207 12.22 0.32 -0.67
N LEU A 208 12.62 1.23 -1.55
CA LEU A 208 13.41 0.91 -2.74
C LEU A 208 14.89 1.23 -2.47
N VAL A 209 15.74 0.23 -2.53
CA VAL A 209 17.19 0.35 -2.32
C VAL A 209 17.90 0.27 -3.67
N VAL A 210 18.45 1.38 -4.14
CA VAL A 210 19.08 1.45 -5.46
C VAL A 210 20.59 1.50 -5.33
N ALA A 211 21.27 0.51 -5.91
CA ALA A 211 22.73 0.40 -6.01
C ALA A 211 23.45 0.60 -4.66
N PRO A 212 23.21 -0.26 -3.66
CA PRO A 212 23.82 -0.12 -2.33
C PRO A 212 25.35 -0.22 -2.34
N ASP A 213 25.92 -0.93 -3.31
CA ASP A 213 27.36 -1.00 -3.58
C ASP A 213 27.94 0.37 -3.92
N VAL A 214 27.35 1.06 -4.91
CA VAL A 214 27.75 2.42 -5.31
C VAL A 214 27.45 3.42 -4.18
N MET A 215 26.37 3.20 -3.43
CA MET A 215 26.00 4.04 -2.29
C MET A 215 27.10 4.07 -1.23
N ARG A 216 27.73 2.94 -0.93
CA ARG A 216 28.85 2.85 0.04
C ARG A 216 30.07 3.67 -0.35
N GLU A 217 30.33 3.76 -1.65
CA GLU A 217 31.51 4.47 -2.16
C GLU A 217 31.27 5.98 -2.32
N THR A 218 30.03 6.36 -2.60
CA THR A 218 29.69 7.74 -2.98
C THR A 218 29.04 8.54 -1.85
N THR A 219 28.30 7.87 -0.95
CA THR A 219 27.49 8.55 0.07
C THR A 219 28.29 8.78 1.34
N HIS A 220 28.46 10.06 1.68
CA HIS A 220 29.10 10.49 2.92
C HIS A 220 28.05 11.08 3.85
N VAL A 221 27.75 10.39 4.95
CA VAL A 221 26.77 10.84 5.93
C VAL A 221 27.42 11.87 6.86
N PRO A 222 26.87 13.09 7.00
CA PRO A 222 27.43 14.10 7.90
C PRO A 222 27.37 13.65 9.37
N GLN A 223 28.39 14.04 10.16
CA GLN A 223 28.50 13.65 11.57
C GLN A 223 27.25 13.96 12.40
N VAL A 224 26.56 15.07 12.10
CA VAL A 224 25.33 15.49 12.78
C VAL A 224 24.23 14.41 12.76
N VAL A 225 24.17 13.57 11.71
CA VAL A 225 23.18 12.49 11.61
C VAL A 225 23.48 11.39 12.65
N TYR A 226 24.75 11.05 12.84
CA TYR A 226 25.18 10.10 13.86
C TYR A 226 24.91 10.64 15.26
N ASP A 227 25.24 11.91 15.50
CA ASP A 227 25.01 12.58 16.79
C ASP A 227 23.51 12.61 17.14
N GLN A 228 22.64 12.83 16.14
CA GLN A 228 21.18 12.78 16.31
C GLN A 228 20.67 11.36 16.63
N CYS A 229 21.22 10.34 15.96
CA CYS A 229 20.85 8.94 16.24
C CYS A 229 21.25 8.57 17.68
N GLU A 230 22.45 8.95 18.12
CA GLU A 230 22.92 8.69 19.48
C GLU A 230 22.05 9.39 20.53
N GLN A 231 21.67 10.66 20.31
CA GLN A 231 20.75 11.38 21.19
C GLN A 231 19.37 10.72 21.32
N GLN A 232 18.92 10.03 20.27
CA GLN A 232 17.66 9.30 20.24
C GLN A 232 17.79 7.84 20.70
N GLY A 233 19.00 7.38 21.04
CA GLY A 233 19.28 5.98 21.40
C GLY A 233 19.09 5.00 20.24
N ILE A 234 19.18 5.49 19.01
CA ILE A 234 19.06 4.70 17.78
C ILE A 234 20.44 4.13 17.44
N ALA A 235 20.50 2.87 17.05
CA ALA A 235 21.74 2.26 16.57
C ALA A 235 22.27 3.02 15.34
N ILE A 236 23.57 2.93 15.08
CA ILE A 236 24.20 3.62 13.93
C ILE A 236 24.87 2.69 12.93
N SER A 237 24.90 1.39 13.22
CA SER A 237 25.57 0.39 12.39
C SER A 237 24.93 -1.00 12.53
N GLY A 238 24.97 -1.78 11.45
CA GLY A 238 24.54 -3.17 11.38
C GLY A 238 23.25 -3.36 10.56
N ALA A 239 22.63 -4.52 10.70
CA ALA A 239 21.30 -4.78 10.17
C ALA A 239 20.22 -4.13 11.05
N ALA A 240 19.13 -3.68 10.44
CA ALA A 240 17.94 -3.33 11.20
C ALA A 240 17.46 -4.56 11.96
N ARG A 241 17.27 -4.42 13.27
CA ARG A 241 16.76 -5.52 14.10
C ARG A 241 15.39 -5.93 13.56
N GLU A 242 15.18 -7.24 13.39
CA GLU A 242 13.89 -7.79 13.01
C GLU A 242 12.83 -7.32 14.03
N GLN A 243 11.90 -6.50 13.56
CA GLN A 243 10.77 -6.04 14.34
C GLN A 243 9.57 -6.91 13.99
N SER A 244 8.90 -7.45 15.01
CA SER A 244 7.60 -8.10 14.85
C SER A 244 6.56 -7.04 14.54
N GLY A 245 6.41 -6.68 13.26
CA GLY A 245 5.30 -5.85 12.81
C GLY A 245 4.01 -6.66 12.68
N PRO A 246 2.88 -5.97 12.50
CA PRO A 246 1.61 -6.64 12.26
C PRO A 246 1.68 -7.42 10.94
N ASP A 247 1.25 -8.68 10.97
CA ASP A 247 1.09 -9.52 9.78
C ASP A 247 -0.37 -9.47 9.33
N LEU A 248 -0.63 -9.72 8.04
CA LEU A 248 -2.01 -9.81 7.54
C LEU A 248 -2.77 -10.84 8.37
N TYR A 249 -3.96 -10.46 8.87
CA TYR A 249 -4.73 -11.34 9.73
C TYR A 249 -5.08 -12.61 8.94
N PRO A 250 -4.84 -13.81 9.48
CA PRO A 250 -5.10 -15.04 8.75
C PRO A 250 -6.61 -15.19 8.54
N THR A 251 -7.08 -14.83 7.35
CA THR A 251 -8.45 -15.03 6.92
C THR A 251 -8.64 -16.51 6.53
N GLY A 252 -9.78 -17.09 6.91
CA GLY A 252 -10.14 -18.48 6.59
C GLY A 252 -10.12 -19.46 7.77
N TRP A 253 -10.24 -20.76 7.45
CA TRP A 253 -10.37 -21.85 8.43
C TRP A 253 -9.03 -22.19 9.10
N THR A 254 -8.59 -21.33 10.01
CA THR A 254 -7.41 -21.61 10.85
C THR A 254 -7.64 -22.84 11.72
N ARG A 255 -6.56 -23.47 12.23
CA ARG A 255 -6.68 -24.61 13.17
C ARG A 255 -7.54 -24.26 14.38
N LYS A 256 -7.43 -23.02 14.88
CA LYS A 256 -8.25 -22.50 15.98
C LYS A 256 -9.72 -22.36 15.57
N ALA A 257 -10.01 -21.81 14.37
CA ALA A 257 -11.38 -21.70 13.87
C ALA A 257 -12.04 -23.06 13.62
N LYS A 258 -11.30 -24.01 13.02
CA LYS A 258 -11.77 -25.41 12.85
C LYS A 258 -12.05 -26.07 14.20
N GLY A 259 -11.18 -25.87 15.19
CA GLY A 259 -11.37 -26.37 16.55
C GLY A 259 -12.57 -25.75 17.27
N ALA A 260 -12.76 -24.43 17.13
CA ALA A 260 -13.91 -23.73 17.71
C ALA A 260 -15.24 -24.22 17.09
N LEU A 261 -15.30 -24.37 15.76
CA LEU A 261 -16.48 -24.94 15.10
C LEU A 261 -16.77 -26.37 15.56
N ALA A 262 -15.73 -27.22 15.61
CA ALA A 262 -15.88 -28.59 16.11
C ALA A 262 -16.42 -28.60 17.55
N GLY A 263 -15.93 -27.71 18.42
CA GLY A 263 -16.45 -27.53 19.77
C GLY A 263 -17.92 -27.12 19.81
N CYS A 264 -18.33 -26.15 18.99
CA CYS A 264 -19.74 -25.74 18.88
C CYS A 264 -20.65 -26.88 18.39
N ILE A 265 -20.20 -27.66 17.41
CA ILE A 265 -20.94 -28.84 16.91
C ILE A 265 -21.11 -29.87 18.02
N ILE A 266 -20.05 -30.18 18.78
CA ILE A 266 -20.12 -31.12 19.90
C ILE A 266 -21.09 -30.62 20.97
N ALA A 267 -21.02 -29.34 21.35
CA ALA A 267 -21.92 -28.75 22.34
C ALA A 267 -23.38 -28.81 21.90
N ALA A 268 -23.66 -28.55 20.62
CA ALA A 268 -25.00 -28.68 20.05
C ALA A 268 -25.52 -30.13 20.10
N LEU A 269 -24.69 -31.11 19.73
CA LEU A 269 -25.05 -32.53 19.79
C LEU A 269 -25.32 -33.00 21.22
N VAL A 270 -24.52 -32.54 22.20
CA VAL A 270 -24.75 -32.82 23.62
C VAL A 270 -26.06 -32.18 24.08
N GLY A 271 -26.33 -30.94 23.68
CA GLY A 271 -27.59 -30.25 23.98
C GLY A 271 -28.82 -31.00 23.44
N PHE A 272 -28.79 -31.40 22.16
CA PHE A 272 -29.86 -32.21 21.57
C PHE A 272 -30.04 -33.56 22.28
N SER A 273 -28.94 -34.22 22.62
CA SER A 273 -28.98 -35.50 23.34
C SER A 273 -29.60 -35.34 24.73
N ALA A 274 -29.31 -34.25 25.43
CA ALA A 274 -29.91 -33.94 26.73
C ALA A 274 -31.41 -33.67 26.63
N ILE A 275 -31.86 -32.95 25.59
CA ILE A 275 -33.28 -32.70 25.33
C ILE A 275 -34.01 -34.00 25.02
N LEU A 276 -33.47 -34.85 24.13
CA LEU A 276 -34.05 -36.15 23.81
C LEU A 276 -34.12 -37.06 25.04
N TRP A 277 -33.06 -37.06 25.86
CA TRP A 277 -33.04 -37.81 27.11
C TRP A 277 -34.10 -37.32 28.12
N TYR A 278 -34.23 -36.00 28.29
CA TYR A 278 -35.25 -35.42 29.16
C TYR A 278 -36.66 -35.72 28.65
N GLY A 279 -36.91 -35.54 27.35
CA GLY A 279 -38.20 -35.83 26.71
C GLY A 279 -38.58 -37.31 26.77
N TRP A 280 -37.61 -38.22 26.67
CA TRP A 280 -37.85 -39.65 26.81
C TRP A 280 -38.13 -40.06 28.26
N LYS A 281 -37.47 -39.40 29.23
CA LYS A 281 -37.67 -39.69 30.66
C LYS A 281 -38.94 -39.04 31.23
N SER A 282 -39.39 -37.93 30.65
CA SER A 282 -40.71 -37.36 30.94
C SER A 282 -41.78 -38.22 30.28
N ASN A 283 -42.20 -39.30 30.96
CA ASN A 283 -43.42 -40.02 30.61
C ASN A 283 -44.59 -39.02 30.60
N TYR A 284 -44.99 -38.57 29.41
CA TYR A 284 -46.21 -37.81 29.21
C TYR A 284 -47.38 -38.69 29.67
N ARG A 285 -47.85 -38.49 30.90
CA ARG A 285 -49.18 -38.96 31.30
C ARG A 285 -50.17 -38.01 30.65
N PRO A 286 -50.97 -38.42 29.65
CA PRO A 286 -52.04 -37.57 29.17
C PRO A 286 -52.96 -37.29 30.37
N VAL A 287 -53.14 -36.01 30.69
CA VAL A 287 -54.17 -35.58 31.64
C VAL A 287 -55.51 -35.99 31.00
N ARG A 288 -56.15 -37.03 31.53
CA ARG A 288 -57.55 -37.33 31.21
C ARG A 288 -58.36 -36.12 31.65
N THR A 289 -58.86 -35.35 30.70
CA THR A 289 -59.95 -34.41 30.93
C THR A 289 -61.17 -35.24 31.35
N SER A 290 -61.54 -35.15 32.63
CA SER A 290 -62.82 -35.67 33.12
C SER A 290 -63.93 -34.78 32.57
N ALA A 291 -64.45 -35.16 31.41
CA ALA A 291 -65.78 -34.80 30.96
C ALA A 291 -66.61 -36.09 30.98
N GLU A 292 -67.77 -35.98 31.63
CA GLU A 292 -68.94 -36.89 31.60
C GLU A 292 -69.05 -38.00 32.67
N LEU A 293 -69.99 -37.70 33.59
CA LEU A 293 -70.90 -38.54 34.40
C LEU A 293 -70.36 -39.24 35.66
#